data_AF-A0A0N4Y7G1-F1
#
_entry.id   AF-A0A0N4Y7G1-F1
#
_cell.length_a   1.000
_cell.length_b   1.000
_cell.length_c   1.000
_cell.angle_alpha   90.00
_cell.angle_beta   90.00
_cell.angle_gamma   90.00
#
_symmetry.space_group_name_H-M   'P 1'
#
loop_
_entity.id
_entity.type
_entity.pdbx_description
1 polymer ?
#
loop_
_entity_poly.entity_id
_entity_poly.type
_entity_poly.pdbx_seq_one_letter_code
_entity_poly.pdbx_strand_id
1 'polypeptide(L)'
;MNEQYISVGDNYLKVYYEQLVPHPEPQLRTTLEFLNLPWNSSVFHHEQFIGKAISLSNVERSSDQVVKPVNLDALAKWAGEIPQDVIDEMDTIAPMLRQLGYDPNANPANYGQPDELVSQKTDDVHKNDDEWYRKAVQVVNDPARVDKPVKT
;
A
#
# COMPACT_ATOMS: atom_id res chain seq x y z
N MET A 1 21.92 14.35 -4.18
CA MET A 1 21.46 15.01 -5.42
C MET A 1 20.05 14.47 -5.67
N ASN A 2 19.01 15.27 -5.38
CA ASN A 2 17.58 14.95 -5.56
C ASN A 2 16.94 16.05 -6.42
N GLU A 3 17.55 16.28 -7.58
CA GLU A 3 17.29 17.45 -8.44
C GLU A 3 15.93 17.38 -9.16
N GLN A 4 15.29 16.20 -9.21
CA GLN A 4 14.02 16.03 -9.91
C GLN A 4 12.89 16.85 -9.29
N TYR A 5 12.78 16.89 -7.95
CA TYR A 5 11.67 17.59 -7.25
C TYR A 5 11.79 19.12 -7.32
N ILE A 6 13.03 19.64 -7.35
CA ILE A 6 13.29 21.09 -7.35
C ILE A 6 12.74 21.73 -8.63
N SER A 7 12.75 21.00 -9.75
CA SER A 7 12.26 21.49 -11.03
C SER A 7 10.72 21.59 -11.12
N VAL A 8 9.99 20.83 -10.30
CA VAL A 8 8.53 20.71 -10.37
C VAL A 8 7.82 21.71 -9.46
N GLY A 9 8.51 22.20 -8.42
CA GLY A 9 7.99 23.18 -7.47
C GLY A 9 6.70 22.70 -6.78
N ASP A 10 5.70 23.56 -6.74
CA ASP A 10 4.40 23.30 -6.10
C ASP A 10 3.52 22.28 -6.88
N ASN A 11 3.98 21.76 -8.01
CA ASN A 11 3.23 20.78 -8.82
C ASN A 11 3.58 19.33 -8.46
N TYR A 12 4.19 19.10 -7.30
CA TYR A 12 4.58 17.77 -6.83
C TYR A 12 4.19 17.55 -5.37
N LEU A 13 3.56 16.41 -5.09
CA LEU A 13 3.28 15.92 -3.73
C LEU A 13 3.94 14.56 -3.54
N LYS A 14 4.71 14.42 -2.47
CA LYS A 14 5.26 13.14 -2.03
C LYS A 14 4.25 12.43 -1.13
N VAL A 15 3.88 11.21 -1.47
CA VAL A 15 2.99 10.36 -0.66
C VAL A 15 3.74 9.10 -0.27
N TYR A 16 3.97 8.94 1.03
CA TYR A 16 4.60 7.74 1.60
C TYR A 16 3.55 6.66 1.75
N TYR A 17 3.74 5.51 1.11
CA TYR A 17 2.82 4.37 1.19
C TYR A 17 2.64 3.92 2.64
N GLU A 18 3.73 3.85 3.39
CA GLU A 18 3.78 3.42 4.79
C GLU A 18 3.26 4.48 5.75
N GLN A 19 2.81 5.62 5.25
CA GLN A 19 2.02 6.60 6.00
C GLN A 19 0.56 6.60 5.54
N LEU A 20 0.33 6.39 4.24
CA LEU A 20 -1.01 6.29 3.65
C LEU A 20 -1.78 5.06 4.15
N VAL A 21 -1.13 3.90 4.24
CA VAL A 21 -1.80 2.67 4.68
C VAL A 21 -2.24 2.74 6.15
N PRO A 22 -1.34 3.04 7.12
CA PRO A 22 -1.73 3.11 8.53
C PRO A 22 -2.60 4.32 8.86
N HIS A 23 -2.44 5.43 8.13
CA HIS A 23 -3.16 6.69 8.37
C HIS A 23 -3.77 7.20 7.06
N PRO A 24 -4.80 6.55 6.51
CA PRO A 24 -5.32 6.91 5.20
C PRO A 24 -5.99 8.29 5.22
N GLU A 25 -6.60 8.70 6.34
CA GLU A 25 -7.40 9.92 6.38
C GLU A 25 -6.61 11.21 6.21
N PRO A 26 -5.62 11.49 7.07
CA PRO A 26 -4.85 12.71 6.94
C PRO A 26 -4.16 12.79 5.56
N GLN A 27 -3.75 11.65 5.01
CA GLN A 27 -2.97 11.55 3.79
C GLN A 27 -3.85 11.77 2.56
N LEU A 28 -5.06 11.20 2.54
CA LEU A 28 -6.03 11.45 1.47
C LEU A 28 -6.59 12.88 1.53
N ARG A 29 -6.79 13.45 2.72
CA ARG A 29 -7.16 14.87 2.87
C ARG A 29 -6.10 15.78 2.26
N THR A 30 -4.84 15.60 2.66
CA THR A 30 -3.69 16.35 2.11
C THR A 30 -3.59 16.19 0.59
N THR A 31 -3.81 14.96 0.08
CA THR A 31 -3.76 14.67 -1.36
C THR A 31 -4.88 15.37 -2.12
N LEU A 32 -6.12 15.34 -1.62
CA LEU A 32 -7.25 16.01 -2.27
C LEU A 32 -7.13 17.53 -2.22
N GLU A 33 -6.63 18.08 -1.11
CA GLU A 33 -6.34 19.51 -0.98
C GLU A 33 -5.27 19.95 -1.99
N PHE A 34 -4.19 19.18 -2.14
CA PHE A 34 -3.15 19.42 -3.15
C PHE A 34 -3.70 19.40 -4.58
N LEU A 35 -4.64 18.48 -4.87
CA LEU A 35 -5.30 18.38 -6.17
C LEU A 35 -6.45 19.39 -6.36
N ASN A 36 -6.75 20.23 -5.36
CA ASN A 36 -7.89 21.14 -5.32
C ASN A 36 -9.23 20.43 -5.59
N LEU A 37 -9.41 19.26 -4.97
CA LEU A 37 -10.63 18.45 -5.04
C LEU A 37 -11.37 18.47 -3.68
N PRO A 38 -12.72 18.46 -3.68
CA PRO A 38 -13.48 18.42 -2.43
C PRO A 38 -13.30 17.07 -1.72
N TRP A 39 -13.32 17.13 -0.39
CA TRP A 39 -13.32 15.94 0.46
C TRP A 39 -14.57 15.07 0.22
N ASN A 40 -14.39 13.76 0.12
CA ASN A 40 -15.47 12.77 0.11
C ASN A 40 -15.03 11.52 0.86
N SER A 41 -15.81 11.04 1.84
CA SER A 41 -15.47 9.85 2.62
C SER A 41 -15.42 8.56 1.79
N SER A 42 -15.97 8.55 0.57
CA SER A 42 -15.89 7.39 -0.34
C SER A 42 -14.46 6.96 -0.67
N VAL A 43 -13.48 7.86 -0.55
CA VAL A 43 -12.06 7.57 -0.80
C VAL A 43 -11.48 6.53 0.17
N PHE A 44 -12.12 6.28 1.33
CA PHE A 44 -11.73 5.20 2.25
C PHE A 44 -12.31 3.84 1.94
N HIS A 45 -13.30 3.82 1.05
CA HIS A 45 -14.17 2.67 0.82
C HIS A 45 -14.10 2.26 -0.64
N HIS A 46 -12.91 2.38 -1.26
CA HIS A 46 -12.71 2.12 -2.68
C HIS A 46 -13.20 0.72 -3.07
N GLU A 47 -13.07 -0.26 -2.16
CA GLU A 47 -13.52 -1.63 -2.34
C GLU A 47 -15.03 -1.74 -2.65
N GLN A 48 -15.85 -0.78 -2.22
CA GLN A 48 -17.30 -0.77 -2.44
C GLN A 48 -17.71 -0.27 -3.84
N PHE A 49 -16.78 0.37 -4.54
CA PHE A 49 -17.00 1.04 -5.83
C PHE A 49 -16.36 0.31 -7.02
N ILE A 50 -15.66 -0.80 -6.78
CA ILE A 50 -15.07 -1.65 -7.83
C ILE A 50 -16.16 -2.25 -8.71
N GLY A 51 -15.98 -2.18 -10.02
CA GLY A 51 -16.96 -2.61 -11.03
C GLY A 51 -18.15 -1.66 -11.20
N LYS A 52 -18.20 -0.56 -10.43
CA LYS A 52 -19.22 0.49 -10.55
C LYS A 52 -18.60 1.79 -11.05
N ALA A 53 -17.77 2.42 -10.23
CA ALA A 53 -17.07 3.67 -10.53
C ALA A 53 -15.56 3.48 -10.70
N ILE A 54 -15.00 2.41 -10.11
CA ILE A 54 -13.60 2.03 -10.25
C ILE A 54 -13.52 0.83 -11.21
N SER A 55 -12.84 1.03 -12.34
CA SER A 55 -12.57 -0.03 -13.32
C SER A 55 -11.18 -0.62 -13.04
N LEU A 56 -11.10 -1.94 -12.93
CA LEU A 56 -9.84 -2.67 -12.79
C LEU A 56 -9.58 -3.49 -14.05
N SER A 57 -8.33 -3.47 -14.50
CA SER A 57 -7.88 -4.32 -15.59
C SER A 57 -7.63 -5.74 -15.08
N ASN A 58 -8.22 -6.75 -15.74
CA ASN A 58 -8.05 -8.14 -15.31
C ASN A 58 -6.63 -8.69 -15.56
N VAL A 59 -5.81 -8.01 -16.35
CA VAL A 59 -4.41 -8.35 -16.62
C VAL A 59 -3.41 -7.62 -15.71
N GLU A 60 -3.84 -6.59 -14.96
CA GLU A 60 -2.95 -5.82 -14.09
C GLU A 60 -2.58 -6.59 -12.82
N ARG A 61 -1.29 -6.56 -12.47
CA ARG A 61 -0.73 -7.30 -11.33
C ARG A 61 -1.23 -6.82 -9.96
N SER A 62 -1.73 -5.59 -9.88
CA SER A 62 -2.26 -4.97 -8.67
C SER A 62 -3.75 -5.25 -8.42
N SER A 63 -4.49 -5.77 -9.41
CA SER A 63 -5.96 -5.85 -9.35
C SER A 63 -6.48 -6.77 -8.24
N ASP A 64 -5.77 -7.86 -7.94
CA ASP A 64 -6.14 -8.79 -6.88
C ASP A 64 -5.90 -8.23 -5.47
N GLN A 65 -4.97 -7.27 -5.29
CA GLN A 65 -4.77 -6.61 -4.00
C GLN A 65 -5.69 -5.39 -3.84
N VAL A 66 -5.89 -4.59 -4.91
CA VAL A 66 -6.73 -3.38 -4.87
C VAL A 66 -8.21 -3.71 -4.60
N VAL A 67 -8.65 -4.95 -4.84
CA VAL A 67 -10.02 -5.38 -4.50
C VAL A 67 -10.32 -5.38 -3.00
N LYS A 68 -9.28 -5.52 -2.17
CA LYS A 68 -9.40 -5.53 -0.71
C LYS A 68 -9.42 -4.10 -0.18
N PRO A 69 -10.06 -3.84 0.99
CA PRO A 69 -9.94 -2.55 1.66
C PRO A 69 -8.47 -2.30 2.04
N VAL A 70 -8.13 -1.04 2.33
CA VAL A 70 -6.81 -0.68 2.90
C VAL A 70 -6.55 -1.53 4.16
N ASN A 71 -5.42 -2.24 4.16
CA ASN A 71 -5.01 -3.19 5.19
C ASN A 71 -3.47 -3.22 5.31
N LEU A 72 -2.96 -3.86 6.37
CA LEU A 72 -1.54 -3.80 6.75
C LEU A 72 -0.67 -4.93 6.19
N ASP A 73 -1.25 -5.89 5.45
CA ASP A 73 -0.58 -7.16 5.09
C ASP A 73 0.74 -6.97 4.32
N ALA A 74 0.81 -5.93 3.50
CA ALA A 74 1.95 -5.69 2.62
C ALA A 74 3.09 -4.88 3.26
N LEU A 75 2.87 -4.21 4.40
CA LEU A 75 3.83 -3.24 4.94
C LEU A 75 5.19 -3.86 5.31
N ALA A 76 5.18 -5.07 5.88
CA ALA A 76 6.39 -5.73 6.36
C ALA A 76 6.62 -7.13 5.75
N LYS A 77 5.87 -7.51 4.70
CA LYS A 77 5.95 -8.84 4.08
C LYS A 77 7.34 -9.15 3.48
N TRP A 78 8.12 -8.12 3.17
CA TRP A 78 9.49 -8.24 2.66
C TRP A 78 10.51 -8.65 3.73
N ALA A 79 10.21 -8.43 5.02
CA ALA A 79 11.15 -8.65 6.10
C ALA A 79 11.43 -10.15 6.24
N GLY A 80 12.71 -10.52 6.15
CA GLY A 80 13.16 -11.93 6.17
C GLY A 80 13.30 -12.57 4.78
N GLU A 81 12.84 -11.91 3.71
CA GLU A 81 12.98 -12.40 2.33
C GLU A 81 14.25 -11.87 1.63
N ILE A 82 14.91 -10.86 2.23
CA ILE A 82 16.13 -10.25 1.69
C ILE A 82 17.35 -11.06 2.16
N PRO A 83 18.25 -11.49 1.24
CA PRO A 83 19.49 -12.16 1.60
C PRO A 83 20.38 -11.33 2.54
N GLN A 84 21.07 -11.99 3.47
CA GLN A 84 21.86 -11.30 4.50
C GLN A 84 22.99 -10.43 3.92
N ASP A 85 23.64 -10.89 2.85
CA ASP A 85 24.68 -10.12 2.14
C ASP A 85 24.14 -8.81 1.56
N VAL A 86 22.89 -8.81 1.08
CA VAL A 86 22.22 -7.59 0.60
C VAL A 86 21.85 -6.67 1.77
N ILE A 87 21.42 -7.23 2.91
CA ILE A 87 21.14 -6.45 4.13
C ILE A 87 22.41 -5.75 4.62
N ASP A 88 23.53 -6.47 4.67
CA ASP A 88 24.81 -5.94 5.15
C ASP A 88 25.32 -4.77 4.28
N GLU A 89 24.97 -4.75 2.99
CA GLU A 89 25.33 -3.71 2.03
C GLU A 89 24.19 -2.73 1.69
N MET A 90 23.07 -2.76 2.42
CA MET A 90 21.83 -2.07 2.04
C MET A 90 22.00 -0.56 1.83
N ASP A 91 22.75 0.15 2.68
CA ASP A 91 22.98 1.60 2.52
C ASP A 91 23.85 1.94 1.31
N THR A 92 24.73 1.01 0.90
CA THR A 92 25.57 1.15 -0.29
C THR A 92 24.76 0.86 -1.55
N ILE A 93 23.94 -0.19 -1.53
CA ILE A 93 23.10 -0.61 -2.66
C ILE A 93 21.96 0.40 -2.89
N ALA A 94 21.32 0.87 -1.82
CA ALA A 94 20.13 1.71 -1.87
C ALA A 94 20.25 2.97 -0.99
N PRO A 95 21.19 3.89 -1.30
CA PRO A 95 21.37 5.13 -0.54
C PRO A 95 20.13 6.04 -0.56
N MET A 96 19.21 5.81 -1.48
CA MET A 96 17.92 6.50 -1.56
C MET A 96 17.02 6.21 -0.36
N LEU A 97 17.16 5.07 0.33
CA LEU A 97 16.40 4.77 1.55
C LEU A 97 16.57 5.89 2.57
N ARG A 98 17.83 6.19 2.91
CA ARG A 98 18.19 7.28 3.83
C ARG A 98 17.74 8.65 3.32
N GLN A 99 17.85 8.91 2.02
CA GLN A 99 17.40 10.19 1.44
C GLN A 99 15.87 10.36 1.50
N LEU A 100 15.12 9.26 1.46
CA LEU A 100 13.66 9.27 1.55
C LEU A 100 13.17 9.22 2.99
N GLY A 101 14.07 8.97 3.96
CA GLY A 101 13.77 8.93 5.40
C GLY A 101 13.64 7.53 5.99
N TYR A 102 13.97 6.49 5.23
CA TYR A 102 14.02 5.10 5.71
C TYR A 102 15.42 4.78 6.23
N ASP A 103 15.50 4.12 7.39
CA ASP A 103 16.78 3.64 7.92
C ASP A 103 17.20 2.36 7.17
N PRO A 104 18.30 2.38 6.40
CA PRO A 104 18.76 1.22 5.63
C PRO A 104 19.21 0.04 6.51
N ASN A 105 19.44 0.26 7.81
CA ASN A 105 19.85 -0.79 8.75
C ASN A 105 18.69 -1.33 9.59
N ALA A 106 17.49 -0.76 9.48
CA ALA A 106 16.32 -1.21 10.24
C ALA A 106 15.54 -2.30 9.49
N ASN A 107 15.53 -3.52 10.02
CA ASN A 107 14.89 -4.68 9.41
C ASN A 107 13.96 -5.39 10.42
N PRO A 108 12.63 -5.22 10.35
CA PRO A 108 11.89 -4.25 9.52
C PRO A 108 12.03 -2.82 10.04
N ALA A 109 11.76 -1.84 9.17
CA ALA A 109 11.62 -0.45 9.59
C ALA A 109 10.36 -0.25 10.45
N ASN A 110 10.41 0.67 11.42
CA ASN A 110 9.24 1.05 12.21
C ASN A 110 8.40 2.08 11.44
N TYR A 111 7.27 1.66 10.90
CA TYR A 111 6.35 2.51 10.13
C TYR A 111 5.29 3.23 10.98
N GLY A 112 5.34 3.09 12.31
CA GLY A 112 4.35 3.64 13.22
C GLY A 112 3.21 2.68 13.55
N GLN A 113 2.26 3.15 14.35
CA GLN A 113 1.08 2.39 14.75
C GLN A 113 -0.11 2.79 13.86
N PRO A 114 -0.84 1.83 13.30
CA PRO A 114 -1.99 2.11 12.45
C PRO A 114 -3.16 2.73 13.21
N ASP A 115 -3.99 3.49 12.50
CA ASP A 115 -5.28 3.95 13.02
C ASP A 115 -6.17 2.74 13.37
N GLU A 116 -7.04 2.90 14.37
CA GLU A 116 -7.92 1.82 14.85
C GLU A 116 -8.78 1.24 13.72
N LEU A 117 -9.30 2.10 12.84
CA LEU A 117 -10.11 1.70 11.69
C LEU A 117 -9.34 0.79 10.72
N VAL A 118 -8.05 1.04 10.50
CA VAL A 118 -7.21 0.23 9.60
C VAL A 118 -6.90 -1.12 10.24
N SER A 119 -6.69 -1.13 11.55
CA SER A 119 -6.52 -2.37 12.31
C SER A 119 -7.78 -3.24 12.22
N GLN A 120 -8.95 -2.66 12.44
CA GLN A 120 -10.24 -3.36 12.31
C GLN A 120 -10.46 -3.89 10.88
N LYS A 121 -10.15 -3.09 9.85
CA LYS A 121 -10.23 -3.54 8.44
C LYS A 121 -9.29 -4.71 8.16
N THR A 122 -8.07 -4.67 8.71
CA THR A 122 -7.09 -5.75 8.56
C THR A 122 -7.60 -7.04 9.21
N ASP A 123 -8.09 -6.97 10.43
CA ASP A 123 -8.71 -8.11 11.12
C ASP A 123 -9.89 -8.69 10.33
N ASP A 124 -10.73 -7.84 9.76
CA ASP A 124 -11.87 -8.27 8.96
C ASP A 124 -11.46 -8.89 7.62
N VAL A 125 -10.36 -8.42 7.02
CA VAL A 125 -9.76 -9.08 5.85
C VAL A 125 -9.29 -10.49 6.22
N HIS A 126 -8.62 -10.66 7.36
CA HIS A 126 -8.15 -11.98 7.81
C HIS A 126 -9.29 -12.93 8.17
N LYS A 127 -10.31 -12.44 8.89
CA LYS A 127 -11.50 -13.25 9.25
C LYS A 127 -12.28 -13.73 8.02
N ASN A 128 -12.28 -12.93 6.95
CA ASN A 128 -13.03 -13.19 5.73
C ASN A 128 -12.12 -13.49 4.52
N ASP A 129 -10.92 -14.04 4.76
CA ASP A 129 -9.90 -14.17 3.71
C ASP A 129 -10.38 -15.03 2.53
N ASP A 130 -11.16 -16.08 2.79
CA ASP A 130 -11.79 -16.89 1.74
C ASP A 130 -12.76 -16.08 0.84
N GLU A 131 -13.47 -15.09 1.40
CA GLU A 131 -14.36 -14.22 0.64
C GLU A 131 -13.54 -13.24 -0.21
N TRP A 132 -12.52 -12.62 0.38
CA TRP A 132 -11.63 -11.70 -0.33
C TRP A 132 -10.84 -12.39 -1.43
N TYR A 133 -10.38 -13.62 -1.21
CA TYR A 133 -9.77 -14.46 -2.23
C TYR A 133 -10.73 -14.73 -3.40
N ARG A 134 -11.99 -15.09 -3.11
CA ARG A 134 -13.01 -15.29 -4.15
C ARG A 134 -13.26 -14.02 -4.98
N LYS A 135 -13.33 -12.85 -4.34
CA LYS A 135 -13.46 -11.56 -5.03
C LYS A 135 -12.24 -11.24 -5.89
N ALA A 136 -11.04 -11.47 -5.36
CA ALA A 136 -9.78 -11.27 -6.08
C ALA A 136 -9.68 -12.15 -7.34
N VAL A 137 -10.04 -13.43 -7.25
CA VAL A 137 -10.08 -14.35 -8.39
C VAL A 137 -11.06 -13.87 -9.48
N GLN A 138 -12.20 -13.28 -9.10
CA GLN A 138 -13.21 -12.81 -10.06
C GLN A 138 -12.75 -11.58 -10.86
N VAL A 139 -11.82 -10.78 -10.34
CA VAL A 139 -11.36 -9.54 -11.01
C VAL A 139 -10.11 -9.75 -11.85
N VAL A 140 -9.56 -10.96 -11.92
CA VAL A 140 -8.33 -11.27 -12.66
C VAL A 140 -8.53 -12.32 -13.75
N ASN A 141 -7.68 -12.29 -14.77
CA ASN A 141 -7.71 -13.27 -15.87
C ASN A 141 -7.03 -14.61 -15.54
N ASP A 142 -6.04 -14.59 -14.64
CA ASP A 142 -5.27 -15.75 -14.19
C ASP A 142 -5.44 -15.92 -12.68
N PRO A 143 -6.31 -16.84 -12.23
CA PRO A 143 -6.51 -17.13 -10.82
C PRO A 143 -5.27 -17.66 -10.10
N ALA A 144 -4.28 -18.22 -10.81
CA ALA A 144 -3.09 -18.80 -10.19
C ALA A 144 -2.17 -17.75 -9.56
N ARG A 145 -2.32 -16.47 -9.93
CA ARG A 145 -1.53 -15.36 -9.38
C ARG A 145 -2.06 -14.79 -8.06
N VAL A 146 -3.26 -15.18 -7.65
CA VAL A 146 -3.88 -14.68 -6.43
C VAL A 146 -3.35 -15.49 -5.24
N ASP A 147 -2.80 -14.79 -4.25
CA ASP A 147 -2.34 -15.42 -3.00
C ASP A 147 -3.50 -16.16 -2.34
N LYS A 148 -3.31 -17.46 -2.09
CA LYS A 148 -4.33 -18.32 -1.48
C LYS A 148 -4.39 -18.07 0.04
N PRO A 149 -5.59 -18.19 0.64
CA PRO A 149 -5.73 -18.16 2.08
C PRO A 149 -4.85 -19.20 2.77
N VAL A 150 -4.14 -18.77 3.81
CA VAL A 150 -3.35 -19.67 4.65
C VAL A 150 -4.33 -20.43 5.53
N LYS A 151 -4.54 -21.72 5.24
CA LYS A 151 -5.36 -22.58 6.08
C LYS A 151 -4.56 -22.96 7.33
N THR A 152 -4.97 -22.45 8.48
CA THR A 152 -4.60 -22.98 9.80
C THR A 152 -5.20 -24.35 10.05
#